data_AF-A0A955VYF9-F1
#
_entry.id   AF-A0A955VYF9-F1
#
_cell.length_a   1.000
_cell.length_b   1.000
_cell.length_c   1.000
_cell.angle_alpha   90.00
_cell.angle_beta   90.00
_cell.angle_gamma   90.00
#
_symmetry.space_group_name_H-M   'P 1'
#
loop_
_entity.id
_entity.type
_entity.pdbx_description
1 polymer ?
#
loop_
_entity_poly.entity_id
_entity_poly.type
_entity_poly.pdbx_seq_one_letter_code
_entity_poly.pdbx_strand_id
1 'polypeptide(L)'
;MPRYPLAAALDATRLLAERAEAAVVAYTQAQRETERERDAAIAAVRAHDAESRRLRDELTTGARPGRAGSALVRAARHLDARRHARAALVESVALAETRVAEASAATDAARRALAGARARQEAVARDQARFEQRTRNDALARAEDEADDAYRACVLGAASRGARGPEEPRT
;
A
#
# COMPACT_ATOMS: atom_id res chain seq x y z
N MET A 1 30.36 18.32 11.10
CA MET A 1 29.05 18.51 10.45
C MET A 1 28.06 17.51 11.03
N PRO A 2 27.20 17.88 12.00
CA PRO A 2 26.24 16.93 12.56
C PRO A 2 25.24 16.55 11.46
N ARG A 3 25.22 15.26 11.08
CA ARG A 3 24.21 14.73 10.18
C ARG A 3 22.86 14.78 10.90
N TYR A 4 21.90 15.43 10.26
CA TYR A 4 20.62 15.82 10.83
C TYR A 4 19.80 14.58 11.25
N PRO A 5 19.32 14.48 12.51
CA PRO A 5 18.52 13.35 12.98
C PRO A 5 17.20 13.18 12.20
N LEU A 6 16.70 14.26 11.61
CA LEU A 6 15.46 14.29 10.82
C LEU A 6 15.65 13.80 9.37
N ALA A 7 16.86 13.90 8.79
CA ALA A 7 17.14 13.37 7.44
C ALA A 7 17.09 11.83 7.43
N ALA A 8 17.68 11.19 8.44
CA ALA A 8 17.59 9.73 8.60
C ALA A 8 16.13 9.27 8.83
N ALA A 9 15.33 10.07 9.53
CA ALA A 9 13.91 9.79 9.73
C ALA A 9 13.10 9.92 8.42
N LEU A 10 13.46 10.85 7.53
CA LEU A 10 12.86 10.97 6.20
C LEU A 10 13.15 9.75 5.34
N ASP A 11 14.40 9.32 5.29
CA ASP A 11 14.79 8.14 4.51
C ASP A 11 14.08 6.88 5.04
N ALA A 12 13.98 6.74 6.36
CA ALA A 12 13.26 5.63 6.98
C ALA A 12 11.76 5.65 6.68
N THR A 13 11.10 6.82 6.77
CA THR A 13 9.67 6.94 6.47
C THR A 13 9.35 6.75 4.98
N ARG A 14 10.24 7.22 4.09
CA ARG A 14 10.15 6.95 2.65
C ARG A 14 10.26 5.45 2.35
N LEU A 15 11.25 4.77 2.90
CA LEU A 15 11.41 3.32 2.72
C LEU A 15 10.19 2.54 3.23
N LEU A 16 9.59 2.97 4.34
CA LEU A 16 8.36 2.38 4.86
C LEU A 16 7.17 2.60 3.92
N ALA A 17 7.04 3.79 3.32
CA ALA A 17 6.00 4.07 2.33
C ALA A 17 6.19 3.20 1.08
N GLU A 18 7.41 3.11 0.54
CA GLU A 18 7.74 2.27 -0.62
C GLU A 18 7.41 0.78 -0.37
N ARG A 19 7.74 0.26 0.83
CA ARG A 19 7.39 -1.10 1.23
C ARG A 19 5.87 -1.30 1.36
N ALA A 20 5.16 -0.32 1.90
CA ALA A 20 3.71 -0.37 2.01
C ALA A 20 3.03 -0.34 0.62
N GLU A 21 3.57 0.43 -0.32
CA GLU A 21 3.10 0.43 -1.72
C GLU A 21 3.30 -0.93 -2.38
N ALA A 22 4.50 -1.51 -2.26
CA ALA A 22 4.79 -2.84 -2.77
C ALA A 22 3.85 -3.90 -2.17
N ALA A 23 3.56 -3.80 -0.86
CA ALA A 23 2.61 -4.69 -0.20
C ALA A 23 1.19 -4.54 -0.77
N VAL A 24 0.70 -3.31 -0.99
CA VAL A 24 -0.62 -3.08 -1.61
C VAL A 24 -0.70 -3.71 -3.00
N VAL A 25 0.36 -3.58 -3.81
CA VAL A 25 0.41 -4.20 -5.14
C VAL A 25 0.34 -5.72 -5.02
N ALA A 26 1.13 -6.33 -4.14
CA ALA A 26 1.13 -7.78 -3.92
C ALA A 26 -0.23 -8.30 -3.44
N TYR A 27 -0.84 -7.67 -2.44
CA TYR A 27 -2.16 -8.07 -1.94
C TYR A 27 -3.26 -7.89 -3.00
N THR A 28 -3.19 -6.82 -3.81
CA THR A 28 -4.15 -6.62 -4.91
C THR A 28 -4.01 -7.71 -5.98
N GLN A 29 -2.78 -8.14 -6.29
CA GLN A 29 -2.55 -9.25 -7.21
C GLN A 29 -3.08 -10.57 -6.64
N ALA A 30 -2.76 -10.89 -5.39
CA ALA A 30 -3.27 -12.08 -4.70
C ALA A 30 -4.81 -12.09 -4.65
N GLN A 31 -5.44 -10.95 -4.37
CA GLN A 31 -6.90 -10.83 -4.40
C GLN A 31 -7.46 -11.18 -5.77
N ARG A 32 -6.88 -10.65 -6.86
CA ARG A 32 -7.32 -10.99 -8.23
C ARG A 32 -7.16 -12.48 -8.55
N GLU A 33 -6.12 -13.13 -8.04
CA GLU A 33 -5.93 -14.57 -8.19
C GLU A 33 -7.02 -15.36 -7.45
N THR A 34 -7.33 -14.99 -6.20
CA THR A 34 -8.44 -15.62 -5.46
C THR A 34 -9.80 -15.41 -6.12
N GLU A 35 -10.04 -14.23 -6.72
CA GLU A 35 -11.26 -13.95 -7.49
C GLU A 35 -11.35 -14.83 -8.74
N ARG A 36 -10.23 -15.04 -9.45
CA ARG A 36 -10.17 -15.97 -10.58
C ARG A 36 -10.43 -17.42 -10.17
N GLU A 37 -9.90 -17.85 -9.03
CA GLU A 37 -10.16 -19.19 -8.48
C GLU A 37 -11.65 -19.37 -8.16
N ARG A 38 -12.27 -18.37 -7.51
CA ARG A 38 -13.72 -18.37 -7.24
C ARG A 38 -14.53 -18.44 -8.52
N ASP A 39 -14.19 -17.61 -9.51
CA ASP A 39 -14.93 -17.58 -10.78
C ASP A 39 -14.77 -18.90 -11.56
N ALA A 40 -13.61 -19.54 -11.49
CA ALA A 40 -13.37 -20.88 -12.04
C ALA A 40 -14.21 -21.96 -11.31
N ALA A 41 -14.30 -21.90 -9.98
CA ALA A 41 -15.14 -22.80 -9.19
C ALA A 41 -16.63 -22.64 -9.53
N ILE A 42 -17.11 -21.40 -9.68
CA ILE A 42 -18.48 -21.10 -10.12
C ILE A 42 -18.72 -21.65 -11.54
N ALA A 43 -17.76 -21.48 -12.45
CA ALA A 43 -17.85 -22.02 -13.79
C ALA A 43 -17.92 -23.55 -13.80
N ALA A 44 -17.16 -24.22 -12.92
CA ALA A 44 -17.21 -25.68 -12.76
C ALA A 44 -18.58 -26.16 -12.28
N VAL A 45 -19.20 -25.48 -11.31
CA VAL A 45 -20.59 -25.76 -10.88
C VAL A 45 -21.55 -25.63 -12.05
N ARG A 46 -21.46 -24.54 -12.82
CA ARG A 46 -22.34 -24.30 -13.98
C ARG A 46 -22.17 -25.36 -15.07
N ALA A 47 -20.94 -25.76 -15.36
CA ALA A 47 -20.63 -26.83 -16.31
C ALA A 47 -21.21 -28.17 -15.85
N HIS A 48 -21.02 -28.52 -14.57
CA HIS A 48 -21.58 -29.72 -13.98
C HIS A 48 -23.12 -29.72 -14.04
N ASP A 49 -23.77 -28.58 -13.77
CA ASP A 49 -25.23 -28.44 -13.84
C ASP A 49 -25.75 -28.54 -15.29
N ALA A 50 -25.01 -28.02 -16.27
CA ALA A 50 -25.34 -28.15 -17.69
C ALA A 50 -25.25 -29.62 -18.16
N GLU A 51 -24.18 -30.33 -17.79
CA GLU A 51 -24.02 -31.75 -18.13
C GLU A 51 -25.06 -32.63 -17.42
N SER A 52 -25.36 -32.34 -16.15
CA SER A 52 -26.39 -33.06 -15.39
C SER A 52 -27.80 -32.85 -15.95
N ARG A 53 -28.05 -31.73 -16.67
CA ARG A 53 -29.29 -31.51 -17.43
C ARG A 53 -29.30 -32.35 -18.70
N ARG A 54 -28.23 -32.30 -19.51
CA ARG A 54 -28.10 -33.12 -20.74
C ARG A 54 -28.33 -34.60 -20.49
N LEU A 55 -27.70 -35.16 -19.46
CA LEU A 55 -27.88 -36.57 -19.09
C LEU A 55 -29.31 -36.89 -18.66
N ARG A 56 -29.98 -35.96 -17.97
CA ARG A 56 -31.40 -36.11 -17.61
C ARG A 56 -32.27 -36.12 -18.86
N ASP A 57 -32.04 -35.20 -19.79
CA ASP A 57 -32.78 -35.11 -21.04
C ASP A 57 -32.61 -36.40 -21.86
N GLU A 58 -31.37 -36.89 -22.02
CA GLU A 58 -31.06 -38.17 -22.68
C GLU A 58 -31.77 -39.36 -22.03
N LEU A 59 -31.79 -39.43 -20.69
CA LEU A 59 -32.50 -40.48 -19.96
C LEU A 59 -34.02 -40.41 -20.17
N THR A 60 -34.60 -39.20 -20.25
CA THR A 60 -36.03 -39.03 -20.53
C THR A 60 -36.40 -39.35 -21.97
N THR A 61 -35.55 -39.03 -22.96
CA THR A 61 -35.81 -39.28 -24.38
C THR A 61 -35.49 -40.72 -24.80
N GLY A 62 -34.49 -41.36 -24.19
CA GLY A 62 -34.02 -42.71 -24.52
C GLY A 62 -34.77 -43.87 -23.83
N ALA A 63 -35.70 -43.58 -22.93
CA ALA A 63 -36.45 -44.58 -22.17
C ALA A 63 -37.48 -45.31 -23.07
N ARG A 64 -37.04 -46.33 -23.82
CA ARG A 64 -37.97 -47.28 -24.46
C ARG A 64 -38.66 -48.15 -23.40
N PRO A 65 -39.99 -48.34 -23.49
CA PRO A 65 -40.72 -49.22 -22.57
C PRO A 65 -40.24 -50.67 -22.78
N GLY A 66 -39.65 -51.29 -21.75
CA GLY A 66 -39.35 -52.74 -21.75
C GLY A 66 -37.97 -53.20 -21.26
N ARG A 67 -36.98 -52.32 -21.06
CA ARG A 67 -35.64 -52.68 -20.49
C ARG A 67 -35.36 -52.08 -19.10
N ALA A 68 -36.42 -51.72 -18.38
CA ALA A 68 -36.42 -50.61 -17.44
C ALA A 68 -35.69 -50.86 -16.09
N GLY A 69 -35.73 -52.07 -15.51
CA GLY A 69 -35.32 -52.26 -14.11
C GLY A 69 -33.85 -51.92 -13.80
N SER A 70 -32.90 -52.57 -14.49
CA SER A 70 -31.46 -52.39 -14.19
C SER A 70 -30.88 -51.09 -14.74
N ALA A 71 -31.44 -50.57 -15.84
CA ALA A 71 -31.02 -49.30 -16.43
C ALA A 71 -31.44 -48.11 -15.55
N LEU A 72 -32.65 -48.12 -15.01
CA LEU A 72 -33.14 -47.08 -14.10
C LEU A 72 -32.35 -47.06 -12.78
N VAL A 73 -32.05 -48.23 -12.21
CA VAL A 73 -31.22 -48.32 -10.99
C VAL A 73 -29.81 -47.78 -11.22
N ARG A 74 -29.19 -48.07 -12.38
CA ARG A 74 -27.89 -47.49 -12.74
C ARG A 74 -27.96 -45.97 -12.93
N ALA A 75 -29.01 -45.48 -13.60
CA ALA A 75 -29.24 -44.05 -13.79
C ALA A 75 -29.45 -43.31 -12.46
N ALA A 76 -30.22 -43.88 -11.54
CA ALA A 76 -30.42 -43.32 -10.21
C ALA A 76 -29.11 -43.22 -9.41
N ARG A 77 -28.30 -44.29 -9.38
CA ARG A 77 -26.97 -44.28 -8.75
C ARG A 77 -26.04 -43.24 -9.37
N HIS A 78 -26.08 -43.08 -10.68
CA HIS A 78 -25.29 -42.08 -11.38
C HIS A 78 -25.72 -40.65 -11.00
N LEU A 79 -27.03 -40.38 -10.92
CA LEU A 79 -27.55 -39.09 -10.49
C LEU A 79 -27.19 -38.76 -9.03
N ASP A 80 -27.25 -39.73 -8.12
CA ASP A 80 -26.81 -39.52 -6.72
C ASP A 80 -25.31 -39.24 -6.63
N ALA A 81 -24.47 -39.96 -7.37
CA ALA A 81 -23.05 -39.65 -7.46
C ALA A 81 -22.80 -38.22 -7.96
N ARG A 82 -23.55 -37.76 -8.96
CA ARG A 82 -23.48 -36.37 -9.45
C ARG A 82 -23.99 -35.35 -8.44
N ARG A 83 -24.98 -35.68 -7.61
CA ARG A 83 -25.42 -34.80 -6.51
C ARG A 83 -24.31 -34.62 -5.47
N HIS A 84 -23.61 -35.70 -5.11
CA HIS A 84 -22.47 -35.61 -4.22
C HIS A 84 -21.32 -34.80 -4.83
N ALA A 85 -21.00 -35.01 -6.11
CA ALA A 85 -19.99 -34.22 -6.82
C ALA A 85 -20.36 -32.72 -6.87
N ARG A 86 -21.64 -32.41 -7.11
CA ARG A 86 -22.15 -31.04 -7.07
C ARG A 86 -22.02 -30.41 -5.68
N ALA A 87 -22.33 -31.16 -4.62
CA ALA A 87 -22.21 -30.67 -3.25
C ALA A 87 -20.76 -30.27 -2.93
N ALA A 88 -19.78 -31.09 -3.32
CA ALA A 88 -18.35 -30.78 -3.18
C ALA A 88 -17.93 -29.53 -3.97
N LEU A 89 -18.46 -29.35 -5.19
CA LEU A 89 -18.19 -28.14 -5.97
C LEU A 89 -18.78 -26.88 -5.31
N VAL A 90 -20.00 -26.95 -4.77
CA VAL A 90 -20.62 -25.84 -4.05
C VAL A 90 -19.83 -25.49 -2.78
N GLU A 91 -19.36 -26.50 -2.04
CA GLU A 91 -18.47 -26.29 -0.90
C GLU A 91 -17.16 -25.61 -1.31
N SER A 92 -16.57 -26.02 -2.45
CA SER A 92 -15.36 -25.36 -2.98
C SER A 92 -15.60 -23.88 -3.34
N VAL A 93 -16.79 -23.54 -3.83
CA VAL A 93 -17.17 -22.13 -4.10
C VAL A 93 -17.27 -21.35 -2.79
N ALA A 94 -17.92 -21.90 -1.76
CA ALA A 94 -18.03 -21.24 -0.46
C ALA A 94 -16.65 -21.00 0.19
N LEU A 95 -15.73 -21.97 0.06
CA LEU A 95 -14.34 -21.79 0.49
C LEU A 95 -13.63 -20.69 -0.31
N ALA A 96 -13.83 -20.64 -1.62
CA ALA A 96 -13.25 -19.60 -2.46
C ALA A 96 -13.81 -18.20 -2.14
N GLU A 97 -15.11 -18.07 -1.87
CA GLU A 97 -15.73 -16.82 -1.41
C GLU A 97 -15.16 -16.34 -0.08
N THR A 98 -14.92 -17.26 0.85
CA THR A 98 -14.28 -16.96 2.14
C THR A 98 -12.86 -16.41 1.92
N ARG A 99 -12.06 -17.05 1.07
CA ARG A 99 -10.71 -16.59 0.72
C ARG A 99 -10.72 -15.22 0.04
N VAL A 100 -11.68 -14.94 -0.83
CA VAL A 100 -11.84 -13.61 -1.46
C VAL A 100 -12.15 -12.55 -0.40
N ALA A 101 -13.01 -12.85 0.58
CA ALA A 101 -13.30 -11.93 1.67
C ALA A 101 -12.05 -11.64 2.53
N GLU A 102 -11.27 -12.67 2.87
CA GLU A 102 -10.00 -12.53 3.61
C GLU A 102 -8.97 -11.71 2.81
N ALA A 103 -8.81 -12.00 1.51
CA ALA A 103 -7.90 -11.27 0.63
C ALA A 103 -8.29 -9.80 0.48
N SER A 104 -9.60 -9.51 0.35
CA SER A 104 -10.12 -8.14 0.33
C SER A 104 -9.81 -7.38 1.63
N ALA A 105 -10.03 -8.03 2.78
CA ALA A 105 -9.71 -7.44 4.08
C ALA A 105 -8.20 -7.16 4.24
N ALA A 106 -7.34 -8.05 3.76
CA ALA A 106 -5.89 -7.87 3.75
C ALA A 106 -5.46 -6.69 2.85
N THR A 107 -6.03 -6.58 1.65
CA THR A 107 -5.80 -5.44 0.73
C THR A 107 -6.19 -4.12 1.38
N ASP A 108 -7.35 -4.06 2.03
CA ASP A 108 -7.81 -2.84 2.70
C ASP A 108 -6.94 -2.48 3.92
N ALA A 109 -6.47 -3.48 4.68
CA ALA A 109 -5.51 -3.27 5.75
C ALA A 109 -4.18 -2.70 5.21
N ALA A 110 -3.67 -3.24 4.11
CA ALA A 110 -2.47 -2.72 3.46
C ALA A 110 -2.64 -1.28 2.96
N ARG A 111 -3.80 -0.94 2.39
CA ARG A 111 -4.13 0.43 1.96
C ARG A 111 -4.16 1.41 3.14
N ARG A 112 -4.75 1.02 4.27
CA ARG A 112 -4.73 1.82 5.50
C ARG A 112 -3.31 2.01 6.03
N ALA A 113 -2.49 0.96 6.00
CA ALA A 113 -1.09 1.05 6.40
C ALA A 113 -0.29 1.99 5.51
N LEU A 114 -0.50 1.95 4.19
CA LEU A 114 0.10 2.88 3.23
C LEU A 114 -0.30 4.33 3.50
N ALA A 115 -1.59 4.59 3.72
CA ALA A 115 -2.06 5.93 4.08
C ALA A 115 -1.37 6.44 5.36
N GLY A 116 -1.24 5.58 6.37
CA GLY A 116 -0.50 5.90 7.60
C GLY A 116 0.99 6.16 7.36
N ALA A 117 1.64 5.39 6.48
CA ALA A 117 3.05 5.58 6.14
C ALA A 117 3.29 6.93 5.43
N ARG A 118 2.44 7.28 4.46
CA ARG A 118 2.50 8.58 3.76
C ARG A 118 2.26 9.75 4.70
N ALA A 119 1.26 9.65 5.58
CA ALA A 119 1.01 10.69 6.58
C ALA A 119 2.22 10.93 7.51
N ARG A 120 2.92 9.86 7.91
CA ARG A 120 4.16 9.96 8.69
C ARG A 120 5.29 10.61 7.88
N GLN A 121 5.47 10.21 6.62
CA GLN A 121 6.46 10.80 5.72
C GLN A 121 6.23 12.32 5.56
N GLU A 122 4.98 12.74 5.33
CA GLU A 122 4.60 14.16 5.22
C GLU A 122 4.80 14.93 6.53
N ALA A 123 4.54 14.30 7.68
CA ALA A 123 4.79 14.91 8.99
C ALA A 123 6.30 15.17 9.20
N VAL A 124 7.14 14.15 8.95
CA VAL A 124 8.59 14.30 9.09
C VAL A 124 9.14 15.31 8.09
N ALA A 125 8.60 15.37 6.86
CA ALA A 125 9.01 16.36 5.85
C ALA A 125 8.71 17.79 6.29
N ARG A 126 7.54 18.02 6.90
CA ARG A 126 7.20 19.33 7.47
C ARG A 126 8.11 19.70 8.63
N ASP A 127 8.44 18.76 9.50
CA ASP A 127 9.33 19.01 10.63
C ASP A 127 10.77 19.30 10.17
N GLN A 128 11.27 18.58 9.15
CA GLN A 128 12.56 18.89 8.52
C GLN A 128 12.58 20.30 7.92
N ALA A 129 11.56 20.67 7.14
CA ALA A 129 11.48 22.00 6.54
C ALA A 129 11.44 23.12 7.60
N ARG A 130 10.69 22.91 8.68
CA ARG A 130 10.66 23.85 9.83
C ARG A 130 12.02 23.96 10.51
N PHE A 131 12.72 22.84 10.69
CA PHE A 131 14.04 22.82 11.29
C PHE A 131 15.07 23.56 10.43
N GLU A 132 15.07 23.32 9.12
CA GLU A 132 15.94 24.02 8.15
C GLU A 132 15.66 25.52 8.14
N GLN A 133 14.39 25.93 8.17
CA GLN A 133 13.99 27.33 8.22
C GLN A 133 14.48 28.01 9.50
N ARG A 134 14.29 27.40 10.67
CA ARG A 134 14.80 27.92 11.95
C ARG A 134 16.31 28.06 11.93
N THR A 135 17.01 27.01 11.47
CA THR A 135 18.47 27.01 11.39
C THR A 135 18.98 28.13 10.47
N ARG A 136 18.32 28.35 9.33
CA ARG A 136 18.64 29.44 8.41
C ARG A 136 18.41 30.82 9.02
N ASN A 137 17.27 31.01 9.69
CA ASN A 137 16.95 32.28 10.35
C ASN A 137 17.94 32.60 11.48
N ASP A 138 18.29 31.61 12.29
CA ASP A 138 19.27 31.77 13.37
C ASP A 138 20.67 32.13 12.81
N ALA A 139 21.05 31.52 11.68
CA ALA A 139 22.31 31.84 11.01
C ALA A 139 22.30 33.26 10.40
N LEU A 140 21.18 33.70 9.83
CA LEU A 140 21.02 35.05 9.30
C LEU A 140 21.12 36.10 10.43
N ALA A 141 20.41 35.88 11.54
CA ALA A 141 20.42 36.79 12.69
C ALA A 141 21.85 36.96 13.25
N ARG A 142 22.60 35.87 13.39
CA ARG A 142 24.01 35.95 13.83
C ARG A 142 24.90 36.72 12.85
N ALA A 143 24.67 36.55 11.55
CA ALA A 143 25.42 37.28 10.53
C ALA A 143 25.08 38.78 10.52
N GLU A 144 23.82 39.13 10.80
CA GLU A 144 23.37 40.52 10.98
C GLU A 144 24.02 41.14 12.23
N ASP A 145 23.98 40.44 13.37
CA ASP A 145 24.64 40.89 14.61
C ASP A 145 26.16 41.11 14.40
N GLU A 146 26.84 40.18 13.71
CA GLU A 146 28.28 40.29 13.42
C GLU A 146 28.59 41.45 12.46
N ALA A 147 27.73 41.69 11.46
CA ALA A 147 27.86 42.82 10.55
C ALA A 147 27.66 44.16 11.28
N ASP A 148 26.69 44.25 12.19
CA ASP A 148 26.42 45.42 13.00
C ASP A 148 27.58 45.74 13.95
N ASP A 149 28.16 44.71 14.60
CA ASP A 149 29.33 44.85 15.46
C ASP A 149 30.57 45.31 14.67
N ALA A 150 30.80 44.73 13.48
CA ALA A 150 31.87 45.15 12.59
C ALA A 150 31.69 46.60 12.12
N TYR A 151 30.47 47.00 11.79
CA TYR A 151 30.14 48.37 11.42
C TYR A 151 30.41 49.35 12.57
N ARG A 152 29.96 49.04 13.79
CA ARG A 152 30.23 49.85 14.99
C ARG A 152 31.73 49.98 15.26
N ALA A 153 32.49 48.90 15.17
CA ALA A 153 33.94 48.91 15.35
C ALA A 153 34.64 49.81 14.31
N CYS A 154 34.17 49.78 13.06
CA CYS A 154 34.69 50.64 11.99
C CYS A 154 34.43 52.13 12.28
N VAL A 155 33.19 52.49 12.63
CA VAL A 155 32.81 53.88 12.93
C VAL A 155 33.56 54.43 14.15
N LEU A 156 33.62 53.67 15.24
CA LEU A 156 34.35 54.07 16.45
C LEU A 156 35.88 54.12 16.24
N GLY A 157 36.40 53.19 15.43
CA GLY A 157 37.81 53.18 15.01
C GLY A 157 38.19 54.31 14.07
N ALA A 158 37.23 54.87 13.31
CA ALA A 158 37.44 56.06 12.49
C ALA A 158 37.41 57.34 13.34
N ALA A 159 36.48 57.44 14.30
CA ALA A 159 36.37 58.57 15.22
C ALA A 159 37.63 58.77 16.09
N SER A 160 38.25 57.67 16.53
CA SER A 160 39.50 57.70 17.32
C SER A 160 40.76 58.03 16.51
N ARG A 161 40.75 57.79 15.18
CA ARG A 161 41.83 58.18 14.27
C ARG A 161 41.76 59.65 13.84
N GLY A 162 40.57 60.22 13.73
CA GLY A 162 40.37 61.66 13.47
C GLY A 162 40.74 62.57 14.65
N ALA A 163 40.83 62.03 15.88
CA ALA A 163 41.19 62.78 17.09
C ALA A 163 42.71 62.89 17.34
N ARG A 164 43.56 62.14 16.60
CA ARG A 164 45.00 62.40 16.56
C ARG A 164 45.25 63.52 15.54
N GLY A 165 45.17 64.76 15.99
CA GLY A 165 45.64 65.90 15.21
C GLY A 165 47.11 65.71 14.78
N PRO A 166 47.55 66.34 13.68
CA PRO A 166 48.92 66.21 13.21
C PRO A 166 49.87 66.62 14.35
N GLU A 167 50.72 65.70 14.79
CA GLU A 167 51.86 66.05 15.64
C GLU A 167 52.76 66.97 14.82
N GLU A 168 52.76 68.26 15.16
CA GLU A 168 53.71 69.21 14.59
C GLU A 168 55.13 68.73 14.93
N PRO A 169 56.02 68.58 13.93
CA PRO A 169 57.39 68.22 14.18
C PRO A 169 58.08 69.37 14.92
N ARG A 170 58.49 69.12 16.17
CA ARG A 170 59.34 70.03 16.94
C ARG A 170 60.73 70.06 16.31
N THR A 171 61.06 71.15 15.63
CA THR A 171 62.44 71.56 15.31
C THR A 171 63.06 72.32 16.47
#